data_AF-A0AAU5J0L0-F1
#
_entry.id   AF-A0AAU5J0L0-F1
#
_cell.length_a   1.000
_cell.length_b   1.000
_cell.length_c   1.000
_cell.angle_alpha   90.00
_cell.angle_beta   90.00
_cell.angle_gamma   90.00
#
_symmetry.space_group_name_H-M   'P 1'
#
loop_
_entity.id
_entity.type
_entity.pdbx_description
1 polymer ?
#
loop_
_entity_poly.entity_id
_entity_poly.type
_entity_poly.pdbx_seq_one_letter_code
_entity_poly.pdbx_strand_id
1 'polypeptide(L)'
;MRFDDDAGLDTSEVRDVRGSRVPGGRATVGGGIAAVIALILGLLFGVGPEELGLSSGGSGTTATASSAAQVERSCRTGRDANTKDACRTVAVVNSVQDYWKQEFARRGATYGNARTVLFTDRISTACGSATSAVGPFYCPGDRQVYLDLGFFDELRTTFGASGGPFAQAYVVAHEYGHHMQNQLGTLGRAQDGRTGEDSDAVKVELQADCYAGVWAHHATTTPDGTAGRPLITELTGADIRDGLDAAAAVGDDRIQERFQGRVTPESWTHGSAAQRQQWFTTGFRSGDPAGCDTLR
;
A
#
# COMPACT_ATOMS: atom_id res chain seq x y z
N MET A 1 -6.77 -11.19 -13.41
CA MET A 1 -5.82 -11.74 -12.43
C MET A 1 -6.58 -12.83 -11.71
N ARG A 2 -5.98 -14.01 -11.55
CA ARG A 2 -6.66 -15.16 -10.97
C ARG A 2 -5.81 -15.81 -9.91
N PHE A 3 -6.44 -16.14 -8.79
CA PHE A 3 -5.86 -16.95 -7.72
C PHE A 3 -6.21 -18.41 -7.93
N ASP A 4 -5.33 -19.30 -7.49
CA ASP A 4 -5.64 -20.73 -7.45
C ASP A 4 -6.78 -21.00 -6.47
N ASP A 5 -7.87 -21.59 -6.97
CA ASP A 5 -9.10 -21.77 -6.20
C ASP A 5 -8.93 -22.65 -4.94
N ASP A 6 -7.93 -23.54 -4.95
CA ASP A 6 -7.66 -24.52 -3.90
C ASP A 6 -6.47 -24.14 -3.00
N ALA A 7 -5.73 -23.07 -3.33
CA ALA A 7 -4.65 -22.59 -2.47
C ALA A 7 -5.22 -22.05 -1.15
N GLY A 8 -4.63 -22.45 -0.03
CA GLY A 8 -4.98 -21.90 1.29
C GLY A 8 -4.53 -20.45 1.43
N LEU A 9 -5.27 -19.66 2.21
CA LEU A 9 -4.88 -18.29 2.56
C LEU A 9 -4.40 -18.22 4.00
N ASP A 10 -3.21 -17.66 4.24
CA ASP A 10 -2.71 -17.39 5.58
C ASP A 10 -3.25 -16.04 6.07
N THR A 11 -4.34 -16.11 6.82
CA THR A 11 -4.96 -14.93 7.41
C THR A 11 -4.19 -14.37 8.60
N SER A 12 -3.13 -15.02 9.09
CA SER A 12 -2.34 -14.53 10.24
C SER A 12 -1.49 -13.30 9.90
N GLU A 13 -1.20 -13.09 8.62
CA GLU A 13 -0.47 -11.92 8.09
C GLU A 13 -1.38 -10.67 7.98
N VAL A 14 -2.71 -10.84 8.11
CA VAL A 14 -3.69 -9.74 8.01
C VAL A 14 -4.55 -9.65 9.26
N ARG A 15 -4.52 -8.49 9.92
CA ARG A 15 -5.38 -8.14 11.04
C ARG A 15 -6.52 -7.25 10.57
N ASP A 16 -7.75 -7.70 10.74
CA ASP A 16 -8.93 -6.87 10.49
C ASP A 16 -9.33 -6.11 11.76
N VAL A 17 -9.41 -4.79 11.70
CA VAL A 17 -9.95 -3.97 12.81
C VAL A 17 -11.12 -3.10 12.36
N ARG A 18 -11.59 -3.26 11.11
CA ARG A 18 -12.74 -2.50 10.56
C ARG A 18 -13.97 -2.71 11.43
N GLY A 19 -14.75 -1.67 11.71
CA GLY A 19 -15.92 -1.79 12.60
C GLY A 19 -15.61 -2.00 14.09
N SER A 20 -14.33 -2.08 14.49
CA SER A 20 -13.96 -1.86 15.89
C SER A 20 -14.12 -0.37 16.18
N ARG A 21 -15.01 -0.02 17.11
CA ARG A 21 -15.18 1.38 17.53
C ARG A 21 -13.93 1.81 18.28
N VAL A 22 -13.21 2.80 17.73
CA VAL A 22 -12.18 3.52 18.50
C VAL A 22 -12.92 4.36 19.57
N PRO A 23 -12.70 4.13 20.87
CA PRO A 23 -13.37 4.92 21.91
C PRO A 23 -12.96 6.41 21.79
N GLY A 24 -13.94 7.32 21.82
CA GLY A 24 -13.69 8.76 22.00
C GLY A 24 -13.45 9.62 20.75
N GLY A 25 -14.35 9.62 19.76
CA GLY A 25 -14.28 10.59 18.67
C GLY A 25 -15.66 11.00 18.17
N ARG A 26 -16.09 12.24 18.45
CA ARG A 26 -17.18 12.88 17.71
C ARG A 26 -16.68 13.16 16.30
N ALA A 27 -17.47 12.78 15.30
CA ALA A 27 -17.16 12.96 13.90
C ALA A 27 -16.97 14.45 13.57
N THR A 28 -15.75 14.84 13.25
CA THR A 28 -15.48 15.97 12.36
C THR A 28 -15.36 15.39 10.95
N VAL A 29 -16.46 15.50 10.20
CA VAL A 29 -16.44 15.37 8.74
C VAL A 29 -15.72 16.60 8.21
N GLY A 30 -14.58 16.42 7.56
CA GLY A 30 -13.90 17.52 6.87
C GLY A 30 -12.46 17.19 6.47
N GLY A 31 -12.21 17.21 5.15
CA GLY A 31 -10.86 17.22 4.60
C GLY A 31 -10.82 16.54 3.24
N GLY A 32 -11.13 17.29 2.18
CA GLY A 32 -10.93 16.81 0.80
C GLY A 32 -9.46 16.51 0.49
N ILE A 33 -9.21 16.11 -0.75
CA ILE A 33 -7.94 15.53 -1.25
C ILE A 33 -6.69 16.39 -1.03
N ALA A 34 -6.85 17.70 -0.75
CA ALA A 34 -5.75 18.56 -0.30
C ALA A 34 -5.19 18.19 1.08
N ALA A 35 -5.99 17.59 1.97
CA ALA A 35 -5.54 17.12 3.29
C ALA A 35 -4.78 15.79 3.22
N VAL A 36 -4.95 15.02 2.15
CA VAL A 36 -4.36 13.69 1.94
C VAL A 36 -2.86 13.80 1.67
N ILE A 37 -2.48 14.74 0.79
CA ILE A 37 -1.09 15.08 0.50
C ILE A 37 -0.41 15.72 1.72
N ALA A 38 -1.11 16.60 2.45
CA ALA A 38 -0.58 17.24 3.66
C ALA A 38 -0.44 16.30 4.88
N LEU A 39 -1.20 15.21 4.93
CA LEU A 39 -1.19 14.26 6.05
C LEU A 39 -0.16 13.13 5.85
N ILE A 40 0.13 12.76 4.60
CA ILE A 40 1.35 12.00 4.25
C ILE A 40 2.61 12.80 4.63
N LEU A 41 2.58 14.14 4.44
CA LEU A 41 3.60 15.08 4.92
C LEU A 41 3.67 15.25 6.46
N GLY A 42 2.69 14.78 7.23
CA GLY A 42 2.79 14.77 8.71
C GLY A 42 3.39 13.48 9.25
N LEU A 43 3.03 12.35 8.63
CA LEU A 43 3.34 10.99 9.11
C LEU A 43 4.76 10.52 8.72
N LEU A 44 5.36 11.06 7.65
CA LEU A 44 6.74 10.78 7.25
C LEU A 44 7.78 11.67 7.97
N PHE A 45 7.36 12.81 8.53
CA PHE A 45 8.25 13.88 9.03
C PHE A 45 8.28 14.03 10.56
N GLY A 46 7.61 13.14 11.30
CA GLY A 46 7.64 13.13 12.76
C GLY A 46 6.96 14.34 13.43
N VAL A 47 6.13 15.07 12.70
CA VAL A 47 5.33 16.18 13.25
C VAL A 47 4.06 15.61 13.84
N GLY A 48 3.94 15.67 15.16
CA GLY A 48 2.78 15.16 15.87
C GLY A 48 1.51 15.95 15.54
N PRO A 49 0.31 15.33 15.63
CA PRO A 49 -0.98 16.01 15.47
C PRO A 49 -1.21 17.18 16.46
N GLU A 50 -0.35 17.31 17.47
CA GLU A 50 -0.35 18.35 18.48
C GLU A 50 0.00 19.74 17.91
N GLU A 51 0.90 19.83 16.92
CA GLU A 51 1.23 21.10 16.25
C GLU A 51 0.18 21.54 15.22
N LEU A 52 -0.69 20.62 14.79
CA LEU A 52 -1.83 20.88 13.90
C LEU A 52 -3.12 21.22 14.66
N GLY A 53 -3.06 21.40 15.97
CA GLY A 53 -4.22 21.75 16.81
C GLY A 53 -5.22 20.61 17.01
N LEU A 54 -4.84 19.36 16.73
CA LEU A 54 -5.68 18.17 16.85
C LEU A 54 -5.40 17.44 18.16
N SER A 55 -5.64 18.09 19.29
CA SER A 55 -5.66 17.43 20.60
C SER A 55 -7.11 17.28 21.10
N SER A 56 -7.45 16.09 21.60
CA SER A 56 -8.51 15.98 22.59
C SER A 56 -8.16 14.91 23.62
N GLY A 57 -8.24 15.32 24.89
CA GLY A 57 -7.85 14.57 26.07
C GLY A 57 -8.68 13.31 26.32
N GLY A 58 -8.05 12.38 27.03
CA GLY A 58 -8.58 11.05 27.26
C GLY A 58 -9.74 10.97 28.25
N SER A 59 -10.47 9.86 28.16
CA SER A 59 -10.81 8.98 29.29
C SER A 59 -11.37 7.69 28.73
N GLY A 60 -10.89 6.57 29.29
CA GLY A 60 -11.10 5.23 28.75
C GLY A 60 -12.53 4.73 28.86
N THR A 61 -12.88 3.83 27.96
CA THR A 61 -13.87 2.77 28.19
C THR A 61 -13.65 1.62 27.21
N THR A 62 -13.87 0.42 27.72
CA THR A 62 -13.54 -0.91 27.22
C THR A 62 -13.95 -1.17 25.78
N ALA A 63 -13.01 -1.66 24.96
CA ALA A 63 -13.27 -2.08 23.58
C ALA A 63 -13.97 -3.44 23.53
N THR A 64 -15.14 -3.50 22.91
CA THR A 64 -15.82 -4.75 22.56
C THR A 64 -15.15 -5.32 21.31
N ALA A 65 -14.47 -6.45 21.46
CA ALA A 65 -13.85 -7.20 20.37
C ALA A 65 -14.94 -7.88 19.53
N SER A 66 -15.21 -7.39 18.32
CA SER A 66 -16.14 -8.10 17.42
C SER A 66 -15.83 -8.05 15.94
N SER A 67 -14.70 -7.49 15.48
CA SER A 67 -14.44 -7.38 14.03
C SER A 67 -13.20 -8.07 13.47
N ALA A 68 -12.17 -8.37 14.29
CA ALA A 68 -11.00 -9.14 13.84
C ALA A 68 -11.33 -10.53 13.29
N ALA A 69 -12.51 -11.06 13.64
CA ALA A 69 -12.97 -12.36 13.21
C ALA A 69 -13.48 -12.40 11.75
N GLN A 70 -13.61 -11.29 11.00
CA GLN A 70 -14.23 -11.35 9.67
C GLN A 70 -13.33 -12.03 8.62
N VAL A 71 -12.10 -11.53 8.42
CA VAL A 71 -11.15 -12.12 7.45
C VAL A 71 -10.83 -13.57 7.78
N GLU A 72 -10.48 -13.87 9.04
CA GLU A 72 -10.15 -15.23 9.49
C GLU A 72 -11.29 -16.24 9.24
N ARG A 73 -12.55 -15.80 9.35
CA ARG A 73 -13.71 -16.67 9.08
C ARG A 73 -14.01 -16.82 7.59
N SER A 74 -13.83 -15.77 6.80
CA SER A 74 -14.37 -15.68 5.44
C SER A 74 -13.38 -15.89 4.30
N CYS A 75 -12.08 -15.86 4.58
CA CYS A 75 -11.00 -16.00 3.61
C CYS A 75 -10.26 -17.32 3.86
N ARG A 76 -10.66 -18.37 3.15
CA ARG A 76 -10.12 -19.73 3.34
C ARG A 76 -9.21 -20.14 2.19
N THR A 77 -9.67 -19.92 0.96
CA THR A 77 -8.92 -20.32 -0.23
C THR A 77 -8.85 -19.21 -1.28
N GLY A 78 -8.03 -19.39 -2.31
CA GLY A 78 -7.96 -18.44 -3.42
C GLY A 78 -9.29 -18.24 -4.16
N ARG A 79 -10.25 -19.17 -4.04
CA ARG A 79 -11.63 -18.97 -4.52
C ARG A 79 -12.30 -17.76 -3.83
N ASP A 80 -12.07 -17.57 -2.54
CA ASP A 80 -12.55 -16.40 -1.82
C ASP A 80 -11.86 -15.13 -2.32
N ALA A 81 -10.55 -15.19 -2.59
CA ALA A 81 -9.77 -14.07 -3.13
C ALA A 81 -10.21 -13.65 -4.55
N ASN A 82 -10.67 -14.61 -5.36
CA ASN A 82 -11.23 -14.35 -6.69
C ASN A 82 -12.54 -13.55 -6.64
N THR A 83 -13.25 -13.50 -5.49
CA THR A 83 -14.60 -12.92 -5.39
C THR A 83 -14.75 -11.81 -4.34
N LYS A 84 -13.86 -11.73 -3.35
CA LYS A 84 -13.96 -10.79 -2.22
C LYS A 84 -12.69 -9.95 -2.08
N ASP A 85 -12.82 -8.63 -2.04
CA ASP A 85 -11.69 -7.71 -1.98
C ASP A 85 -10.83 -7.91 -0.72
N ALA A 86 -11.45 -8.16 0.44
CA ALA A 86 -10.69 -8.44 1.67
C ALA A 86 -9.83 -9.71 1.55
N CYS A 87 -10.37 -10.78 0.95
CA CYS A 87 -9.64 -12.03 0.76
C CYS A 87 -8.60 -11.90 -0.35
N ARG A 88 -8.84 -11.04 -1.35
CA ARG A 88 -7.85 -10.66 -2.34
C ARG A 88 -6.66 -9.97 -1.70
N THR A 89 -6.89 -9.04 -0.77
CA THR A 89 -5.79 -8.42 -0.01
C THR A 89 -4.97 -9.48 0.74
N VAL A 90 -5.62 -10.44 1.43
CA VAL A 90 -4.91 -11.54 2.10
C VAL A 90 -4.03 -12.32 1.11
N ALA A 91 -4.59 -12.71 -0.03
CA ALA A 91 -3.86 -13.49 -1.02
C ALA A 91 -2.67 -12.70 -1.62
N VAL A 92 -2.85 -11.41 -1.89
CA VAL A 92 -1.75 -10.55 -2.38
C VAL A 92 -0.68 -10.38 -1.30
N VAL A 93 -1.06 -10.19 -0.03
CA VAL A 93 -0.13 -10.12 1.11
C VAL A 93 0.70 -11.39 1.21
N ASN A 94 0.07 -12.57 1.19
CA ASN A 94 0.80 -13.84 1.24
C ASN A 94 1.77 -13.96 0.04
N SER A 95 1.29 -13.66 -1.17
CA SER A 95 2.11 -13.73 -2.38
C SER A 95 3.30 -12.78 -2.37
N VAL A 96 3.12 -11.52 -1.95
CA VAL A 96 4.21 -10.52 -1.95
C VAL A 96 5.24 -10.84 -0.88
N GLN A 97 4.81 -11.28 0.31
CA GLN A 97 5.75 -11.68 1.35
C GLN A 97 6.51 -12.95 0.98
N ASP A 98 5.86 -13.94 0.37
CA ASP A 98 6.55 -15.16 -0.06
C ASP A 98 7.59 -14.90 -1.14
N TYR A 99 7.32 -13.95 -2.05
CA TYR A 99 8.33 -13.49 -3.00
C TYR A 99 9.53 -12.87 -2.29
N TRP A 100 9.31 -11.87 -1.43
CA TRP A 100 10.41 -11.17 -0.77
C TRP A 100 11.20 -12.05 0.21
N LYS A 101 10.54 -12.98 0.91
CA LYS A 101 11.21 -14.02 1.72
C LYS A 101 12.20 -14.82 0.87
N GLN A 102 11.74 -15.31 -0.29
CA GLN A 102 12.58 -16.10 -1.20
C GLN A 102 13.70 -15.27 -1.82
N GLU A 103 13.41 -14.03 -2.23
CA GLU A 103 14.40 -13.15 -2.84
C GLU A 103 15.50 -12.74 -1.86
N PHE A 104 15.14 -12.44 -0.61
CA PHE A 104 16.12 -12.17 0.45
C PHE A 104 17.00 -13.38 0.71
N ALA A 105 16.40 -14.57 0.82
CA ALA A 105 17.16 -15.81 1.00
C ALA A 105 18.15 -16.06 -0.15
N ARG A 106 17.74 -15.84 -1.41
CA ARG A 106 18.62 -15.92 -2.59
C ARG A 106 19.81 -14.96 -2.52
N ARG A 107 19.62 -13.80 -1.89
CA ARG A 107 20.66 -12.77 -1.70
C ARG A 107 21.43 -12.92 -0.38
N GLY A 108 21.22 -14.01 0.37
CA GLY A 108 21.91 -14.26 1.64
C GLY A 108 21.45 -13.36 2.79
N ALA A 109 20.26 -12.75 2.68
CA ALA A 109 19.64 -11.92 3.70
C ALA A 109 18.42 -12.60 4.34
N THR A 110 17.96 -12.07 5.46
CA THR A 110 16.72 -12.52 6.13
C THR A 110 15.64 -11.47 5.99
N TYR A 111 14.49 -11.85 5.46
CA TYR A 111 13.31 -10.99 5.36
C TYR A 111 12.58 -10.94 6.70
N GLY A 112 12.27 -9.74 7.19
CA GLY A 112 11.31 -9.57 8.28
C GLY A 112 9.88 -9.45 7.74
N ASN A 113 8.90 -10.19 8.24
CA ASN A 113 7.53 -10.02 7.77
C ASN A 113 6.95 -8.67 8.25
N ALA A 114 6.13 -8.04 7.41
CA ALA A 114 5.19 -7.00 7.81
C ALA A 114 3.81 -7.62 8.06
N ARG A 115 3.04 -7.01 8.97
CA ARG A 115 1.61 -7.33 9.08
C ARG A 115 0.80 -6.26 8.37
N THR A 116 -0.30 -6.69 7.74
CA THR A 116 -1.27 -5.77 7.15
C THR A 116 -2.45 -5.57 8.10
N VAL A 117 -2.87 -4.33 8.31
CA VAL A 117 -4.02 -3.95 9.15
C VAL A 117 -5.10 -3.35 8.27
N LEU A 118 -6.26 -4.01 8.22
CA LEU A 118 -7.45 -3.46 7.57
C LEU A 118 -8.19 -2.57 8.56
N PHE A 119 -8.45 -1.32 8.20
CA PHE A 119 -9.15 -0.36 9.07
C PHE A 119 -10.22 0.41 8.30
N THR A 120 -11.04 1.17 9.03
CA THR A 120 -12.05 2.07 8.47
C THR A 120 -12.10 3.32 9.33
N ASP A 121 -12.29 4.48 8.70
CA ASP A 121 -12.35 5.84 9.24
C ASP A 121 -11.06 6.34 9.91
N ARG A 122 -10.56 5.64 10.93
CA ARG A 122 -9.42 6.06 11.75
C ARG A 122 -8.64 4.88 12.31
N ILE A 123 -7.32 5.06 12.40
CA ILE A 123 -6.40 4.11 13.01
C ILE A 123 -5.30 4.84 13.79
N SER A 124 -4.80 4.21 14.85
CA SER A 124 -3.60 4.66 15.59
C SER A 124 -2.46 3.70 15.30
N THR A 125 -1.31 4.26 14.94
CA THR A 125 -0.10 3.54 14.53
C THR A 125 1.10 4.08 15.32
N ALA A 126 2.26 3.44 15.20
CA ALA A 126 3.50 3.97 15.77
C ALA A 126 3.99 5.26 15.08
N CYS A 127 3.46 5.57 13.89
CA CYS A 127 3.78 6.79 13.14
C CYS A 127 2.81 7.94 13.47
N GLY A 128 1.77 7.68 14.26
CA GLY A 128 0.77 8.68 14.65
C GLY A 128 -0.67 8.19 14.45
N SER A 129 -1.62 9.12 14.52
CA SER A 129 -3.02 8.83 14.15
C SER A 129 -3.24 9.14 12.68
N ALA A 130 -3.94 8.26 11.97
CA ALA A 130 -4.28 8.42 10.56
C ALA A 130 -5.79 8.21 10.35
N THR A 131 -6.33 8.82 9.30
CA THR A 131 -7.73 8.64 8.86
C THR A 131 -7.76 8.00 7.48
N SER A 132 -8.92 7.48 7.05
CA SER A 132 -9.07 6.91 5.71
C SER A 132 -8.69 7.88 4.58
N ALA A 133 -8.72 9.19 4.86
CA ALA A 133 -8.33 10.20 3.90
C ALA A 133 -6.88 10.03 3.42
N VAL A 134 -5.93 9.54 4.25
CA VAL A 134 -4.54 9.35 3.76
C VAL A 134 -4.40 8.29 2.68
N GLY A 135 -5.40 7.41 2.53
CA GLY A 135 -5.28 6.20 1.72
C GLY A 135 -4.40 5.12 2.37
N PRO A 136 -3.98 4.12 1.58
CA PRO A 136 -3.00 3.10 1.94
C PRO A 136 -1.67 3.70 2.39
N PHE A 137 -1.02 3.10 3.39
CA PHE A 137 0.32 3.51 3.79
C PHE A 137 1.08 2.41 4.56
N TYR A 138 2.41 2.48 4.51
CA TYR A 138 3.32 1.73 5.37
C TYR A 138 3.86 2.59 6.53
N CYS A 139 3.85 2.07 7.76
CA CYS A 139 4.45 2.72 8.91
C CYS A 139 5.78 2.06 9.31
N PRO A 140 6.94 2.73 9.17
CA PRO A 140 8.23 2.16 9.58
C PRO A 140 8.37 1.95 11.10
N GLY A 141 7.64 2.71 11.92
CA GLY A 141 7.72 2.67 13.38
C GLY A 141 7.22 1.36 14.00
N ASP A 142 6.21 0.72 13.39
CA ASP A 142 5.68 -0.57 13.80
C ASP A 142 5.78 -1.66 12.72
N ARG A 143 6.34 -1.30 11.55
CA ARG A 143 6.57 -2.18 10.40
C ARG A 143 5.28 -2.83 9.88
N GLN A 144 4.20 -2.04 9.82
CA GLN A 144 2.89 -2.50 9.35
C GLN A 144 2.42 -1.74 8.11
N VAL A 145 1.65 -2.43 7.28
CA VAL A 145 0.90 -1.86 6.16
C VAL A 145 -0.54 -1.61 6.61
N TYR A 146 -1.09 -0.44 6.35
CA TYR A 146 -2.45 -0.05 6.73
C TYR A 146 -3.29 0.19 5.48
N LEU A 147 -4.45 -0.46 5.41
CA LEU A 147 -5.34 -0.38 4.25
C LEU A 147 -6.78 -0.11 4.70
N ASP A 148 -7.38 0.93 4.16
CA ASP A 148 -8.83 1.04 4.09
C ASP A 148 -9.30 0.48 2.74
N LEU A 149 -10.14 -0.55 2.76
CA LEU A 149 -10.65 -1.14 1.52
C LEU A 149 -11.56 -0.17 0.75
N GLY A 150 -12.11 0.86 1.40
CA GLY A 150 -12.87 1.93 0.74
C GLY A 150 -12.04 2.73 -0.25
N PHE A 151 -10.72 2.77 -0.08
CA PHE A 151 -9.81 3.43 -1.03
C PHE A 151 -9.89 2.83 -2.44
N PHE A 152 -10.15 1.53 -2.57
CA PHE A 152 -10.26 0.91 -3.90
C PHE A 152 -11.48 1.42 -4.68
N ASP A 153 -12.55 1.81 -3.98
CA ASP A 153 -13.68 2.51 -4.59
C ASP A 153 -13.33 3.97 -4.94
N GLU A 154 -12.57 4.67 -4.10
CA GLU A 154 -12.08 6.02 -4.38
C GLU A 154 -11.13 6.05 -5.59
N LEU A 155 -10.26 5.06 -5.74
CA LEU A 155 -9.36 4.90 -6.87
C LEU A 155 -10.13 4.93 -8.20
N ARG A 156 -11.28 4.24 -8.24
CA ARG A 156 -12.17 4.21 -9.40
C ARG A 156 -13.04 5.47 -9.53
N THR A 157 -13.69 5.89 -8.45
CA THR A 157 -14.74 6.92 -8.50
C THR A 157 -14.19 8.35 -8.44
N THR A 158 -13.12 8.56 -7.69
CA THR A 158 -12.51 9.87 -7.43
C THR A 158 -11.30 10.10 -8.33
N PHE A 159 -10.37 9.13 -8.37
CA PHE A 159 -9.12 9.26 -9.12
C PHE A 159 -9.25 8.82 -10.59
N GLY A 160 -10.28 8.04 -10.90
CA GLY A 160 -10.67 7.69 -12.27
C GLY A 160 -9.89 6.52 -12.86
N ALA A 161 -9.33 5.64 -12.02
CA ALA A 161 -8.70 4.41 -12.48
C ALA A 161 -9.75 3.40 -13.01
N SER A 162 -9.34 2.52 -13.91
CA SER A 162 -10.15 1.40 -14.41
C SER A 162 -10.58 0.45 -13.29
N GLY A 163 -9.72 0.28 -12.29
CA GLY A 163 -9.94 -0.57 -11.12
C GLY A 163 -9.58 -2.04 -11.40
N GLY A 164 -10.35 -2.96 -10.83
CA GLY A 164 -10.14 -4.40 -11.02
C GLY A 164 -9.14 -5.03 -10.04
N PRO A 165 -9.02 -6.37 -10.06
CA PRO A 165 -8.27 -7.12 -9.05
C PRO A 165 -6.79 -6.74 -8.95
N PHE A 166 -6.15 -6.43 -10.08
CA PHE A 166 -4.72 -6.11 -10.09
C PHE A 166 -4.43 -4.65 -9.72
N ALA A 167 -5.33 -3.70 -9.97
CA ALA A 167 -5.20 -2.34 -9.42
C ALA A 167 -5.12 -2.36 -7.89
N GLN A 168 -5.96 -3.18 -7.24
CA GLN A 168 -5.86 -3.43 -5.80
C GLN A 168 -4.53 -4.08 -5.43
N ALA A 169 -4.11 -5.11 -6.17
CA ALA A 169 -2.87 -5.83 -5.88
C ALA A 169 -1.62 -4.93 -6.02
N TYR A 170 -1.61 -4.04 -7.01
CA TYR A 170 -0.59 -3.02 -7.21
C TYR A 170 -0.41 -2.14 -5.98
N VAL A 171 -1.51 -1.59 -5.45
CA VAL A 171 -1.49 -0.74 -4.24
C VAL A 171 -0.87 -1.49 -3.06
N VAL A 172 -1.31 -2.74 -2.82
CA VAL A 172 -0.74 -3.57 -1.74
C VAL A 172 0.76 -3.79 -1.98
N ALA A 173 1.16 -4.17 -3.19
CA ALA A 173 2.56 -4.42 -3.51
C ALA A 173 3.44 -3.17 -3.39
N HIS A 174 2.90 -1.98 -3.70
CA HIS A 174 3.56 -0.69 -3.51
C HIS A 174 3.85 -0.42 -2.02
N GLU A 175 2.89 -0.65 -1.13
CA GLU A 175 3.12 -0.51 0.32
C GLU A 175 4.18 -1.50 0.84
N TYR A 176 4.22 -2.71 0.28
CA TYR A 176 5.31 -3.66 0.57
C TYR A 176 6.64 -3.22 -0.04
N GLY A 177 6.64 -2.41 -1.10
CA GLY A 177 7.81 -1.68 -1.60
C GLY A 177 8.42 -0.78 -0.54
N HIS A 178 7.61 0.01 0.18
CA HIS A 178 8.10 0.81 1.33
C HIS A 178 8.63 -0.05 2.47
N HIS A 179 8.00 -1.19 2.71
CA HIS A 179 8.56 -2.15 3.67
C HIS A 179 9.95 -2.65 3.25
N MET A 180 10.17 -2.90 1.96
CA MET A 180 11.49 -3.24 1.44
C MET A 180 12.50 -2.13 1.65
N GLN A 181 12.12 -0.90 1.35
CA GLN A 181 12.96 0.26 1.56
C GLN A 181 13.34 0.43 3.03
N ASN A 182 12.42 0.13 3.95
CA ASN A 182 12.70 0.15 5.38
C ASN A 182 13.71 -0.93 5.78
N GLN A 183 13.61 -2.15 5.24
CA GLN A 183 14.58 -3.21 5.51
C GLN A 183 15.96 -2.94 4.90
N LEU A 184 15.99 -2.29 3.72
CA LEU A 184 17.22 -1.96 3.00
C LEU A 184 17.84 -0.62 3.45
N GLY A 185 17.12 0.15 4.29
CA GLY A 185 17.55 1.45 4.80
C GLY A 185 17.42 2.61 3.82
N THR A 186 16.78 2.41 2.66
CA THR A 186 16.59 3.48 1.65
C THR A 186 15.42 4.40 1.98
N LEU A 187 14.46 3.95 2.78
CA LEU A 187 13.27 4.75 3.14
C LEU A 187 13.64 6.08 3.83
N GLY A 188 14.71 6.08 4.63
CA GLY A 188 15.18 7.28 5.34
C GLY A 188 15.66 8.41 4.43
N ARG A 189 15.93 8.14 3.14
CA ARG A 189 16.37 9.19 2.19
C ARG A 189 15.27 10.20 1.88
N ALA A 190 14.00 9.81 1.98
CA ALA A 190 12.87 10.71 1.80
C ALA A 190 12.71 11.75 2.94
N GLN A 191 13.48 11.65 4.04
CA GLN A 191 13.33 12.49 5.23
C GLN A 191 14.13 13.81 5.17
N ASP A 192 14.66 14.18 4.00
CA ASP A 192 15.47 15.39 3.84
C ASP A 192 14.65 16.70 3.74
N GLY A 193 13.32 16.60 3.74
CA GLY A 193 12.40 17.74 3.69
C GLY A 193 12.27 18.40 2.31
N ARG A 194 12.92 17.85 1.27
CA ARG A 194 12.86 18.40 -0.08
C ARG A 194 11.66 17.83 -0.84
N THR A 195 10.95 18.72 -1.54
CA THR A 195 9.92 18.37 -2.52
C THR A 195 10.43 18.66 -3.92
N GLY A 196 9.69 18.20 -4.92
CA GLY A 196 10.02 18.43 -6.32
C GLY A 196 10.18 17.14 -7.09
N GLU A 197 10.04 17.23 -8.41
CA GLU A 197 10.17 16.10 -9.34
C GLU A 197 11.45 15.26 -9.13
N ASP A 198 12.57 15.90 -8.80
CA ASP A 198 13.87 15.25 -8.62
C ASP A 198 14.21 14.96 -7.13
N SER A 199 13.26 15.17 -6.20
CA SER A 199 13.49 14.99 -4.77
C SER A 199 13.72 13.53 -4.38
N ASP A 200 14.42 13.30 -3.26
CA ASP A 200 14.59 11.95 -2.72
C ASP A 200 13.24 11.36 -2.27
N ALA A 201 12.26 12.18 -1.89
CA ALA A 201 10.87 11.75 -1.65
C ALA A 201 10.26 11.10 -2.90
N VAL A 202 10.25 11.82 -4.03
CA VAL A 202 9.73 11.27 -5.30
C VAL A 202 10.51 10.02 -5.72
N LYS A 203 11.84 10.02 -5.60
CA LYS A 203 12.65 8.84 -5.96
C LYS A 203 12.34 7.62 -5.11
N VAL A 204 12.10 7.80 -3.80
CA VAL A 204 11.67 6.71 -2.91
C VAL A 204 10.31 6.18 -3.34
N GLU A 205 9.32 7.03 -3.62
CA GLU A 205 8.01 6.60 -4.10
C GLU A 205 8.08 5.79 -5.40
N LEU A 206 8.89 6.26 -6.36
CA LEU A 206 9.11 5.58 -7.63
C LEU A 206 9.84 4.23 -7.47
N GLN A 207 10.71 4.09 -6.47
CA GLN A 207 11.35 2.80 -6.18
C GLN A 207 10.35 1.79 -5.63
N ALA A 208 9.37 2.23 -4.83
CA ALA A 208 8.29 1.37 -4.38
C ALA A 208 7.43 0.86 -5.55
N ASP A 209 7.14 1.72 -6.55
CA ASP A 209 6.49 1.29 -7.80
C ASP A 209 7.29 0.23 -8.55
N CYS A 210 8.62 0.41 -8.62
CA CYS A 210 9.50 -0.58 -9.24
C CYS A 210 9.48 -1.91 -8.48
N TYR A 211 9.54 -1.89 -7.14
CA TYR A 211 9.43 -3.11 -6.33
C TYR A 211 8.08 -3.81 -6.51
N ALA A 212 6.98 -3.08 -6.64
CA ALA A 212 5.68 -3.65 -6.99
C ALA A 212 5.71 -4.33 -8.37
N GLY A 213 6.36 -3.71 -9.35
CA GLY A 213 6.59 -4.30 -10.67
C GLY A 213 7.41 -5.59 -10.62
N VAL A 214 8.50 -5.60 -9.85
CA VAL A 214 9.35 -6.77 -9.65
C VAL A 214 8.55 -7.93 -9.04
N TRP A 215 7.76 -7.68 -7.99
CA TRP A 215 6.87 -8.70 -7.46
C TRP A 215 5.90 -9.22 -8.53
N ALA A 216 5.26 -8.31 -9.28
CA ALA A 216 4.29 -8.68 -10.31
C ALA A 216 4.90 -9.57 -11.41
N HIS A 217 6.19 -9.39 -11.73
CA HIS A 217 6.93 -10.27 -12.64
C HIS A 217 6.96 -11.73 -12.14
N HIS A 218 7.14 -11.91 -10.83
CA HIS A 218 7.27 -13.21 -10.19
C HIS A 218 5.98 -13.73 -9.56
N ALA A 219 4.88 -12.97 -9.63
CA ALA A 219 3.63 -13.28 -8.94
C ALA A 219 3.05 -14.64 -9.37
N THR A 220 3.21 -15.02 -10.64
CA THR A 220 2.70 -16.29 -11.19
C THR A 220 3.69 -17.44 -11.14
N THR A 221 4.90 -17.21 -10.61
CA THR A 221 5.99 -18.21 -10.56
C THR A 221 6.48 -18.47 -9.14
N THR A 222 6.25 -17.54 -8.20
CA THR A 222 6.62 -17.66 -6.79
C THR A 222 5.75 -18.73 -6.11
N PRO A 223 6.33 -19.83 -5.61
CA PRO A 223 5.58 -20.82 -4.86
C PRO A 223 5.11 -20.24 -3.52
N ASP A 224 3.85 -20.49 -3.19
CA ASP A 224 3.30 -20.25 -1.86
C ASP A 224 3.90 -21.24 -0.84
N GLY A 225 4.21 -20.76 0.36
CA GLY A 225 4.86 -21.54 1.42
C GLY A 225 4.05 -22.75 1.92
N THR A 226 2.73 -22.77 1.72
CA THR A 226 1.85 -23.86 2.16
C THR A 226 1.57 -24.89 1.07
N ALA A 227 1.36 -24.44 -0.18
CA ALA A 227 0.96 -25.30 -1.29
C ALA A 227 2.15 -25.75 -2.17
N GLY A 228 3.30 -25.09 -2.08
CA GLY A 228 4.47 -25.37 -2.92
C GLY A 228 4.26 -25.04 -4.40
N ARG A 229 3.23 -24.25 -4.72
CA ARG A 229 2.87 -23.79 -6.06
C ARG A 229 2.38 -22.33 -6.00
N PRO A 230 2.38 -21.58 -7.12
CA PRO A 230 1.96 -20.18 -7.10
C PRO A 230 0.52 -19.99 -6.63
N LEU A 231 0.32 -18.99 -5.78
CA LEU A 231 -1.00 -18.57 -5.30
C LEU A 231 -1.79 -17.82 -6.40
N ILE A 232 -1.08 -17.06 -7.23
CA ILE A 232 -1.62 -16.38 -8.41
C ILE A 232 -1.30 -17.24 -9.62
N THR A 233 -2.32 -17.69 -10.34
CA THR A 233 -2.15 -18.60 -11.49
C THR A 233 -2.17 -17.86 -12.83
N GLU A 234 -2.74 -16.66 -12.86
CA GLU A 234 -2.87 -15.88 -14.08
C GLU A 234 -2.76 -14.38 -13.81
N LEU A 235 -1.92 -13.73 -14.62
CA LEU A 235 -1.81 -12.28 -14.68
C LEU A 235 -1.73 -11.86 -16.15
N THR A 236 -2.81 -11.27 -16.66
CA THR A 236 -2.94 -10.94 -18.09
C THR A 236 -2.35 -9.55 -18.40
N GLY A 237 -2.10 -9.27 -19.68
CA GLY A 237 -1.71 -7.93 -20.10
C GLY A 237 -2.79 -6.86 -19.82
N ALA A 238 -4.06 -7.25 -19.69
CA ALA A 238 -5.12 -6.34 -19.27
C ALA A 238 -4.99 -5.98 -17.78
N ASP A 239 -4.71 -6.99 -16.94
CA ASP A 239 -4.45 -6.76 -15.52
C ASP A 239 -3.28 -5.82 -15.29
N ILE A 240 -2.17 -6.02 -16.03
CA ILE A 240 -1.01 -5.12 -15.94
C ILE A 240 -1.38 -3.68 -16.33
N ARG A 241 -2.24 -3.50 -17.34
CA ARG A 241 -2.74 -2.16 -17.70
C ARG A 241 -3.59 -1.55 -16.60
N ASP A 242 -4.42 -2.33 -15.92
CA ASP A 242 -5.20 -1.85 -14.78
C ASP A 242 -4.31 -1.39 -13.62
N GLY A 243 -3.21 -2.10 -13.36
CA GLY A 243 -2.19 -1.68 -12.37
C GLY A 243 -1.46 -0.40 -12.78
N LEU A 244 -1.07 -0.28 -14.05
CA LEU A 244 -0.45 0.93 -14.59
C LEU A 244 -1.41 2.14 -14.59
N ASP A 245 -2.70 1.90 -14.79
CA ASP A 245 -3.72 2.95 -14.73
C ASP A 245 -3.95 3.41 -13.29
N ALA A 246 -3.97 2.47 -12.32
CA ALA A 246 -3.95 2.80 -10.90
C ALA A 246 -2.71 3.61 -10.49
N ALA A 247 -1.52 3.23 -10.97
CA ALA A 247 -0.27 3.96 -10.75
C ALA A 247 -0.35 5.40 -11.27
N ALA A 248 -0.89 5.57 -12.48
CA ALA A 248 -1.08 6.88 -13.09
C ALA A 248 -2.14 7.73 -12.39
N ALA A 249 -3.25 7.12 -11.94
CA ALA A 249 -4.37 7.84 -11.34
C ALA A 249 -3.98 8.60 -10.06
N VAL A 250 -2.96 8.13 -9.35
CA VAL A 250 -2.45 8.77 -8.13
C VAL A 250 -1.09 9.45 -8.33
N GLY A 251 -0.69 9.72 -9.57
CA GLY A 251 0.42 10.63 -9.87
C GLY A 251 0.09 12.08 -9.50
N ASP A 252 1.08 12.82 -9.00
CA ASP A 252 0.88 14.19 -8.50
C ASP A 252 0.35 15.13 -9.60
N ASP A 253 0.81 14.98 -10.85
CA ASP A 253 0.31 15.72 -12.00
C ASP A 253 -1.19 15.50 -12.25
N ARG A 254 -1.65 14.23 -12.18
CA ARG A 254 -3.06 13.87 -12.38
C ARG A 254 -3.95 14.36 -11.24
N ILE A 255 -3.49 14.22 -10.00
CA ILE A 255 -4.21 14.69 -8.81
C ILE A 255 -4.30 16.22 -8.84
N GLN A 256 -3.17 16.91 -9.07
CA GLN A 256 -3.16 18.37 -9.12
C GLN A 256 -4.00 18.92 -10.27
N GLU A 257 -3.91 18.35 -11.47
CA GLU A 257 -4.73 18.78 -12.59
C GLU A 257 -6.23 18.59 -12.30
N ARG A 258 -6.61 17.45 -11.71
CA ARG A 258 -8.01 17.15 -11.38
C ARG A 258 -8.59 18.06 -10.30
N PHE A 259 -7.84 18.34 -9.23
CA PHE A 259 -8.36 19.04 -8.04
C PHE A 259 -7.97 20.51 -7.95
N GLN A 260 -6.91 20.92 -8.64
CA GLN A 260 -6.35 22.28 -8.60
C GLN A 260 -6.37 22.97 -9.96
N GLY A 261 -6.58 22.23 -11.06
CA GLY A 261 -6.63 22.75 -12.43
C GLY A 261 -5.29 23.25 -12.97
N ARG A 262 -4.19 22.90 -12.30
CA ARG A 262 -2.82 23.21 -12.71
C ARG A 262 -1.85 22.21 -12.08
N VAL A 263 -0.71 22.03 -12.72
CA VAL A 263 0.39 21.18 -12.26
C VAL A 263 1.53 22.04 -11.70
N THR A 264 2.11 21.66 -10.57
CA THR A 264 3.22 22.37 -9.91
C THR A 264 4.29 21.36 -9.46
N PRO A 265 5.25 21.01 -10.36
CA PRO A 265 6.25 19.98 -10.10
C PRO A 265 7.11 20.20 -8.87
N GLU A 266 7.32 21.45 -8.46
CA GLU A 266 8.14 21.82 -7.29
C GLU A 266 7.52 21.34 -5.96
N SER A 267 6.23 21.02 -5.97
CA SER A 267 5.49 20.51 -4.80
C SER A 267 5.30 19.00 -4.79
N TRP A 268 5.84 18.29 -5.79
CA TRP A 268 5.67 16.85 -5.91
C TRP A 268 6.38 16.08 -4.81
N THR A 269 5.76 14.96 -4.44
CA THR A 269 6.19 14.03 -3.40
C THR A 269 6.09 12.57 -3.86
N HIS A 270 5.18 12.26 -4.80
CA HIS A 270 4.97 10.91 -5.36
C HIS A 270 5.40 10.78 -6.81
N GLY A 271 5.62 11.92 -7.48
CA GLY A 271 6.04 11.99 -8.87
C GLY A 271 4.86 11.98 -9.85
N SER A 272 5.17 12.19 -11.12
CA SER A 272 4.16 12.19 -12.19
C SER A 272 3.63 10.78 -12.50
N ALA A 273 2.42 10.72 -13.02
CA ALA A 273 1.80 9.52 -13.55
C ALA A 273 2.73 8.75 -14.52
N ALA A 274 3.46 9.48 -15.37
CA ALA A 274 4.40 8.90 -16.32
C ALA A 274 5.61 8.24 -15.62
N GLN A 275 6.19 8.91 -14.62
CA GLN A 275 7.31 8.36 -13.83
C GLN A 275 6.88 7.09 -13.10
N ARG A 276 5.69 7.09 -12.49
CA ARG A 276 5.16 5.94 -11.75
C ARG A 276 4.95 4.72 -12.65
N GLN A 277 4.30 4.93 -13.81
CA GLN A 277 4.13 3.89 -14.83
C GLN A 277 5.47 3.37 -15.36
N GLN A 278 6.43 4.27 -15.59
CA GLN A 278 7.76 3.91 -16.04
C GLN A 278 8.46 2.99 -15.04
N TRP A 279 8.50 3.36 -13.75
CA TRP A 279 9.23 2.58 -12.75
C TRP A 279 8.58 1.24 -12.42
N PHE A 280 7.24 1.18 -12.35
CA PHE A 280 6.54 -0.10 -12.30
C PHE A 280 6.91 -0.99 -13.50
N THR A 281 6.89 -0.43 -14.73
CA THR A 281 7.23 -1.17 -15.94
C THR A 281 8.68 -1.64 -15.93
N THR A 282 9.61 -0.82 -15.42
CA THR A 282 11.02 -1.19 -15.27
C THR A 282 11.16 -2.43 -14.40
N GLY A 283 10.57 -2.43 -13.21
CA GLY A 283 10.60 -3.58 -12.30
C GLY A 283 9.91 -4.81 -12.89
N PHE A 284 8.75 -4.63 -13.52
CA PHE A 284 8.01 -5.73 -14.14
C PHE A 284 8.76 -6.39 -15.29
N ARG A 285 9.48 -5.60 -16.10
CA ARG A 285 10.28 -6.15 -17.21
C ARG A 285 11.57 -6.78 -16.76
N SER A 286 12.26 -6.20 -15.77
CA SER A 286 13.54 -6.74 -15.29
C SER A 286 13.36 -7.99 -14.43
N GLY A 287 12.33 -8.01 -13.58
CA GLY A 287 12.18 -9.01 -12.52
C GLY A 287 13.31 -8.96 -11.48
N ASP A 288 14.16 -7.93 -11.48
CA ASP A 288 15.31 -7.81 -10.59
C ASP A 288 15.22 -6.52 -9.76
N PRO A 289 15.13 -6.61 -8.42
CA PRO A 289 15.19 -5.47 -7.51
C PRO A 289 16.41 -4.56 -7.70
N ALA A 290 17.53 -5.08 -8.19
CA ALA A 290 18.73 -4.27 -8.47
C ALA A 290 18.54 -3.27 -9.63
N GLY A 291 17.52 -3.50 -10.47
CA GLY A 291 17.09 -2.56 -11.51
C GLY A 291 16.28 -1.37 -10.97
N CYS A 292 15.84 -1.41 -9.71
CA CYS A 292 15.04 -0.37 -9.07
C CYS A 292 15.89 0.73 -8.42
N ASP A 293 16.88 1.23 -9.17
CA ASP A 293 17.77 2.28 -8.66
C ASP A 293 17.33 3.68 -9.12
N THR A 294 16.38 4.23 -8.38
CA THR A 294 15.86 5.60 -8.57
C THR A 294 16.72 6.67 -7.89
N LEU A 295 17.63 6.25 -7.00
CA LEU A 295 18.31 7.08 -6.00
C LEU A 295 19.80 7.31 -6.32
N ARG A 296 20.23 6.92 -7.51
CA ARG A 296 21.55 7.24 -8.10
C ARG A 296 21.68 8.68 -8.56
#